data_AF-A0A3E4QJM5-F1
#
_entry.id   AF-A0A3E4QJM5-F1
#
_cell.length_a   1.000
_cell.length_b   1.000
_cell.length_c   1.000
_cell.angle_alpha   90.00
_cell.angle_beta   90.00
_cell.angle_gamma   90.00
#
_symmetry.space_group_name_H-M   'P 1'
#
loop_
_entity.id
_entity.type
_entity.pdbx_description
1 polymer ?
#
loop_
_entity_poly.entity_id
_entity_poly.type
_entity_poly.pdbx_seq_one_letter_code
_entity_poly.pdbx_strand_id
1 'polypeptide(L)' 'MASWEINKGVGRTVEFKGLKAQYLFLFAGGLLAVFILVVILYLCGVSQIACLVIGVVGATLVVW' A
#
# COMPACT_ATOMS: atom_id res chain seq x y z
N MET A 1 -2.18 -4.43 -23.12
CA MET A 1 -3.28 -5.10 -22.38
C MET A 1 -3.44 -6.48 -22.98
N ALA A 2 -3.04 -7.54 -22.25
CA ALA A 2 -3.14 -8.90 -22.75
C ALA A 2 -4.60 -9.37 -22.63
N SER A 3 -5.19 -9.78 -23.76
CA SER A 3 -6.49 -10.44 -23.81
C SER A 3 -6.31 -11.87 -23.35
N TRP A 4 -6.89 -12.22 -22.20
CA TRP A 4 -6.92 -13.60 -21.74
C TRP A 4 -8.25 -14.22 -22.18
N GLU A 5 -8.19 -15.38 -22.85
CA GLU A 5 -9.41 -16.16 -23.09
C GLU A 5 -9.93 -16.71 -21.76
N ILE A 6 -11.02 -16.12 -21.27
CA ILE A 6 -11.74 -16.64 -20.11
C ILE A 6 -12.58 -17.82 -20.60
N ASN A 7 -11.99 -19.01 -20.63
CA ASN A 7 -12.75 -20.25 -20.72
C ASN A 7 -13.27 -20.61 -19.32
N LYS A 8 -14.40 -20.01 -18.92
CA LYS A 8 -15.17 -20.47 -17.76
C LYS A 8 -16.55 -20.89 -18.25
N GLY A 9 -16.87 -22.17 -18.05
CA GLY A 9 -18.19 -22.71 -18.35
C GLY A 9 -19.31 -21.84 -17.72
N VAL A 10 -20.45 -21.80 -18.40
CA VAL A 10 -21.65 -21.03 -18.02
C VAL A 10 -22.02 -21.30 -16.56
N GLY A 11 -22.12 -20.24 -15.75
CA GLY A 11 -22.59 -20.31 -14.37
C GLY A 11 -21.51 -20.42 -13.28
N ARG A 12 -20.21 -20.44 -13.63
CA ARG A 12 -19.12 -20.49 -12.65
C ARG A 12 -18.72 -19.08 -12.20
N THR A 13 -18.64 -18.84 -10.89
CA THR A 13 -18.26 -17.52 -10.33
C THR A 13 -16.85 -17.11 -10.76
N VAL A 14 -16.64 -15.80 -10.90
CA VAL A 14 -15.34 -15.23 -11.22
C VAL A 14 -14.35 -15.46 -10.06
N GLU A 15 -13.66 -16.59 -10.06
CA GLU A 15 -12.41 -16.72 -9.31
C GLU A 15 -11.39 -15.73 -9.88
N PHE A 16 -11.14 -14.65 -9.16
CA PHE A 16 -10.01 -13.77 -9.39
C PHE A 16 -8.77 -14.46 -8.80
N LYS A 17 -7.99 -15.15 -9.63
CA LYS A 17 -6.64 -15.57 -9.24
C LYS A 17 -5.82 -14.30 -8.98
N GLY A 18 -5.55 -13.98 -7.71
CA GLY A 18 -4.83 -12.77 -7.30
C GLY A 18 -5.72 -11.53 -7.12
N LEU A 19 -6.85 -11.65 -6.40
CA LEU A 19 -7.67 -10.51 -5.97
C LEU A 19 -6.79 -9.37 -5.42
N LYS A 20 -6.88 -8.21 -6.07
CA LYS A 20 -6.47 -6.84 -5.68
C LYS A 20 -6.31 -6.51 -4.18
N ALA A 21 -6.95 -7.25 -3.27
CA ALA A 21 -6.97 -7.00 -1.83
C ALA A 21 -5.59 -7.07 -1.17
N GLN A 22 -4.69 -7.97 -1.58
CA GLN A 22 -3.35 -8.06 -0.95
C GLN A 22 -2.54 -6.77 -1.14
N TYR A 23 -2.57 -6.18 -2.35
CA TYR A 23 -1.96 -4.88 -2.61
C TYR A 23 -2.65 -3.75 -1.83
N LEU A 24 -3.97 -3.82 -1.63
CA LEU A 24 -4.69 -2.86 -0.79
C LEU A 24 -4.23 -2.92 0.68
N PHE A 25 -4.02 -4.12 1.22
CA PHE A 25 -3.50 -4.30 2.58
C PHE A 25 -2.07 -3.79 2.73
N LEU A 26 -1.20 -4.08 1.75
CA LEU A 26 0.17 -3.54 1.74
C LEU A 26 0.19 -2.02 1.62
N PHE A 27 -0.67 -1.46 0.78
CA PHE A 27 -0.79 -0.01 0.60
C PHE A 27 -1.29 0.69 1.88
N ALA A 28 -2.44 0.26 2.40
CA ALA A 28 -3.03 0.87 3.60
C ALA A 28 -2.17 0.62 4.85
N GLY A 29 -1.67 -0.60 5.02
CA GLY A 29 -0.78 -0.96 6.13
C GLY A 29 0.57 -0.23 6.05
N GLY A 30 1.14 -0.09 4.86
CA GLY A 30 2.39 0.64 4.63
C GLY A 30 2.25 2.13 4.95
N LEU A 31 1.19 2.78 4.47
CA LEU A 31 0.92 4.19 4.79
C LEU A 31 0.67 4.40 6.29
N LEU A 32 -0.08 3.49 6.94
CA LEU A 32 -0.29 3.53 8.38
C LEU A 32 1.02 3.36 9.16
N ALA A 33 1.90 2.45 8.73
CA ALA A 33 3.21 2.25 9.35
C ALA A 33 4.10 3.49 9.21
N VAL A 34 4.14 4.13 8.04
CA VAL A 34 4.87 5.39 7.82
C VAL A 34 4.32 6.50 8.72
N PHE A 35 3.00 6.60 8.85
CA PHE A 35 2.37 7.58 9.74
C PHE A 35 2.77 7.34 11.21
N ILE A 36 2.67 6.11 11.70
CA ILE A 36 3.05 5.76 13.09
C ILE A 36 4.54 6.05 13.32
N LEU A 37 5.41 5.71 12.36
CA LEU A 37 6.84 6.01 12.46
C LEU A 37 7.08 7.52 12.62
N VAL A 38 6.45 8.36 11.80
CA VAL A 38 6.58 9.82 11.89
C VAL A 38 6.09 10.35 13.23
N VAL A 39 4.97 9.83 13.74
CA VAL A 39 4.44 10.20 15.07
C VAL A 39 5.44 9.84 16.16
N ILE A 40 6.02 8.64 16.13
CA ILE A 40 7.04 8.21 17.11
C ILE A 40 8.26 9.13 17.05
N LEU A 41 8.81 9.40 15.85
CA LEU A 41 9.96 10.28 15.69
C LEU A 41 9.69 11.70 16.22
N TYR A 42 8.50 12.24 15.95
CA TYR A 42 8.08 13.54 16.48
C TYR A 42 8.01 13.54 18.01
N LEU A 43 7.41 12.50 18.61
CA LEU A 43 7.33 12.36 20.07
C LEU A 43 8.71 12.17 20.71
N CYS A 44 9.67 11.56 20.01
CA CYS A 44 11.06 11.44 20.44
C CYS A 44 11.86 12.75 20.31
N GLY A 45 11.26 13.84 19.82
CA GLY A 45 11.91 15.14 19.68
C GLY A 45 12.82 15.26 18.45
N VAL A 46 12.65 14.40 17.45
CA VAL A 46 13.36 14.52 16.16
C VAL A 46 12.93 15.81 15.46
N SER A 47 13.84 16.43 14.71
CA SER A 47 13.56 17.70 14.03
C SER A 47 12.37 17.58 13.07
N GLN A 48 11.50 18.59 13.08
CA GLN A 48 10.26 18.58 12.31
C GLN A 48 10.51 18.41 10.80
N ILE A 49 11.58 19.03 10.29
CA ILE A 49 11.98 18.87 8.88
C ILE A 49 12.39 17.43 8.57
N ALA A 50 13.14 16.76 9.46
CA ALA A 50 13.50 15.36 9.25
C ALA A 50 12.27 14.44 9.25
N CYS A 51 11.32 14.67 10.16
CA CYS A 51 10.05 13.93 10.19
C CYS A 51 9.26 14.10 8.88
N LEU A 52 9.19 15.32 8.35
CA LEU A 52 8.52 15.60 7.09
C LEU A 52 9.18 14.90 5.90
N VAL A 53 10.51 14.97 5.81
CA VAL A 53 11.27 14.30 4.73
C VAL A 53 11.06 12.79 4.79
N ILE A 54 11.19 12.18 5.97
CA ILE A 54 10.98 10.73 6.16
C ILE A 54 9.54 10.33 5.80
N GLY A 55 8.56 11.11 6.23
CA GLY A 55 7.15 10.86 5.91
C GLY A 55 6.86 10.92 4.41
N VAL A 56 7.33 11.95 3.72
CA VAL A 56 7.11 12.12 2.27
C VAL A 56 7.82 11.04 1.47
N VAL A 57 9.09 10.77 1.77
CA VAL A 57 9.87 9.73 1.07
C VAL A 57 9.26 8.35 1.33
N GLY A 58 8.95 8.03 2.59
CA GLY A 58 8.35 6.76 2.98
C GLY A 58 6.98 6.53 2.32
N ALA A 59 6.11 7.55 2.31
CA ALA A 59 4.81 7.45 1.66
C ALA A 59 4.95 7.30 0.14
N THR A 60 5.87 8.03 -0.49
CA THR A 60 6.11 7.93 -1.94
C THR A 60 6.55 6.52 -2.32
N LEU A 61 7.46 5.91 -1.55
CA LEU A 61 7.95 4.54 -1.79
C LEU A 61 6.89 3.46 -1.55
N VAL A 62 5.88 3.70 -0.71
CA VAL A 62 4.79 2.74 -0.49
C VAL A 62 3.76 2.80 -1.61
N VAL A 63 3.60 3.97 -2.22
CA VAL A 63 2.59 4.22 -3.28
C VAL A 63 3.08 3.78 -4.67
N TRP A 64 4.39 3.77 -4.89
CA TRP A 64 5.05 3.48 -6.17
C TRP A 64 5.75 2.11 -6.18
#